data_AF-A0A1Z4J952-F1
#
_entry.id   AF-A0A1Z4J952-F1
#
_cell.length_a   1.000
_cell.length_b   1.000
_cell.length_c   1.000
_cell.angle_alpha   90.00
_cell.angle_beta   90.00
_cell.angle_gamma   90.00
#
_symmetry.space_group_name_H-M   'P 1'
#
loop_
_entity.id
_entity.type
_entity.pdbx_description
1 polymer ?
#
loop_
_entity_poly.entity_id
_entity_poly.type
_entity_poly.pdbx_seq_one_letter_code
_entity_poly.pdbx_strand_id
1 'polypeptide(L)'
;MITGRVVALFTSDQNSHKSQLESSANKSVNPNDSSAIAVLDKVAISDEKISPLFQVAKPSSTAKWVWLTVLVSLGLHVGLMLIPTGNEPKPTPPKEQEKQVRVTQLPTLNKTAVTKAPPKPLTPTQPQRITPVRETTIPPVASPVDRPKPPIPQSPTKPAETKPAESDSNNWADFPIYPTAQPGCFGLQSCLQTSDALAKVSDFFTKELAKKKYESKLTVQSVDRAVYQVSRNGQAQFLSILQSEKGTVYVLADAPRTLEDLKKAVEVPPEVSEILSNLDAQAADPTLFAQPTLFYDGQVQKAGIRNISLVASQADTMMDEYFRSNLQNNGYEVTDLPQQYGGGSLYQVKKGSVTLYLNLVPTKDGANTLVVAWKNLPV
;
A
#
# COMPACT_ATOMS: atom_id res chain seq x y z
N MET A 1 -10.59 27.90 -49.08
CA MET A 1 -9.55 28.83 -49.58
C MET A 1 -9.41 29.94 -48.56
N ILE A 2 -8.29 29.97 -47.83
CA ILE A 2 -7.58 31.16 -47.30
C ILE A 2 -6.25 30.59 -46.80
N THR A 3 -5.18 31.02 -47.44
CA THR A 3 -3.79 30.68 -47.23
C THR A 3 -3.21 31.57 -46.13
N GLY A 4 -2.45 30.99 -45.19
CA GLY A 4 -1.68 31.73 -44.20
C GLY A 4 -0.37 31.02 -43.90
N ARG A 5 0.71 31.47 -44.56
CA ARG A 5 2.11 31.14 -44.24
C ARG A 5 2.54 32.01 -43.06
N VAL A 6 3.21 31.43 -42.07
CA VAL A 6 4.12 32.15 -41.18
C VAL A 6 5.43 31.37 -41.10
N VAL A 7 6.50 32.07 -41.43
CA VAL A 7 7.91 31.67 -41.29
C VAL A 7 8.40 32.28 -39.98
N ALA A 8 9.13 31.51 -39.18
CA ALA A 8 10.02 32.06 -38.16
C ALA A 8 11.29 31.22 -38.08
N LEU A 9 12.40 31.86 -38.40
CA LEU A 9 13.78 31.44 -38.15
C LEU A 9 14.13 31.81 -36.71
N PHE A 10 14.74 30.89 -35.96
CA PHE A 10 15.62 31.26 -34.84
C PHE A 10 16.81 30.30 -34.78
N THR A 11 17.97 30.87 -35.02
CA THR A 11 19.30 30.35 -34.71
C THR A 11 19.58 30.58 -33.22
N SER A 12 20.16 29.60 -32.52
CA SER A 12 20.92 29.89 -31.30
C SER A 12 22.08 28.91 -31.15
N ASP A 13 23.26 29.43 -31.47
CA ASP A 13 24.54 29.03 -30.89
C ASP A 13 24.50 29.26 -29.37
N GLN A 14 25.08 28.37 -28.57
CA GLN A 14 25.92 28.75 -27.43
C GLN A 14 26.78 27.57 -26.95
N ASN A 15 28.07 27.69 -27.26
CA ASN A 15 29.21 27.27 -26.45
C ASN A 15 28.95 27.46 -24.94
N SER A 16 29.33 26.46 -24.12
CA SER A 16 29.64 26.71 -22.72
C SER A 16 30.86 25.92 -22.26
N HIS A 17 31.68 26.63 -21.51
CA HIS A 17 33.07 26.39 -21.20
C HIS A 17 33.29 25.23 -20.22
N LYS A 18 34.36 24.47 -20.51
CA LYS A 18 35.02 23.54 -19.61
C LYS A 18 35.91 24.33 -18.65
N SER A 19 35.49 24.52 -17.40
CA SER A 19 36.35 25.07 -16.35
C SER A 19 37.04 23.98 -15.55
N GLN A 20 38.34 24.20 -15.37
CA GLN A 20 39.30 23.42 -14.58
C GLN A 20 38.96 23.46 -13.08
N LEU A 21 39.22 22.35 -12.40
CA LEU A 21 39.39 22.29 -10.95
C LEU A 21 40.89 22.05 -10.70
N GLU A 22 41.57 23.08 -10.21
CA GLU A 22 42.90 22.99 -9.63
C GLU A 22 42.83 22.93 -8.09
N SER A 23 43.66 22.02 -7.58
CA SER A 23 44.52 22.13 -6.40
C SER A 23 43.95 22.36 -5.00
N SER A 24 44.20 21.33 -4.19
CA SER A 24 44.21 21.24 -2.74
C SER A 24 45.18 22.17 -2.01
N ALA A 25 44.93 22.22 -0.69
CA ALA A 25 45.87 22.28 0.44
C ALA A 25 46.24 23.66 1.03
N ASN A 26 45.74 23.92 2.25
CA ASN A 26 46.59 24.35 3.37
C ASN A 26 45.79 24.31 4.69
N LYS A 27 46.16 23.41 5.61
CA LYS A 27 45.87 23.60 7.03
C LYS A 27 47.10 23.26 7.86
N SER A 28 47.70 24.34 8.34
CA SER A 28 48.84 24.39 9.24
C SER A 28 48.48 23.83 10.62
N VAL A 29 49.32 22.95 11.14
CA VAL A 29 49.32 22.44 12.52
C VAL A 29 50.44 23.16 13.26
N ASN A 30 50.12 23.75 14.41
CA ASN A 30 51.06 24.41 15.29
C ASN A 30 51.39 23.48 16.47
N PRO A 31 52.66 23.11 16.73
CA PRO A 31 53.07 22.35 17.90
C PRO A 31 53.80 23.26 18.89
N ASN A 32 53.40 23.20 20.17
CA ASN A 32 54.25 23.49 21.34
C ASN A 32 53.40 23.24 22.59
N ASP A 33 53.64 22.14 23.31
CA ASP A 33 54.39 22.26 24.56
C ASP A 33 54.76 20.90 25.14
N SER A 34 56.00 20.84 25.61
CA SER A 34 56.67 19.68 26.22
C SER A 34 56.62 19.76 27.74
N SER A 35 56.46 18.62 28.39
CA SER A 35 57.15 18.23 29.65
C SER A 35 56.84 16.74 29.89
N ALA A 36 57.81 15.83 29.78
CA ALA A 36 58.77 15.39 30.82
C ALA A 36 58.07 14.62 31.98
N ILE A 37 58.46 13.44 32.47
CA ILE A 37 59.65 12.56 32.34
C ILE A 37 59.29 11.17 32.93
N ALA A 38 59.90 10.12 32.36
CA ALA A 38 60.26 8.77 32.90
C ALA A 38 59.21 7.81 33.49
N VAL A 39 59.14 6.59 32.94
CA VAL A 39 59.80 5.39 33.50
C VAL A 39 60.16 4.45 32.33
N LEU A 40 61.41 4.00 32.31
CA LEU A 40 61.94 2.96 31.42
C LEU A 40 61.36 1.59 31.79
N ASP A 41 60.94 0.81 30.81
CA ASP A 41 61.39 -0.59 30.77
C ASP A 41 61.65 -1.08 29.34
N LYS A 42 62.74 -1.83 29.21
CA LYS A 42 63.34 -2.32 27.98
C LYS A 42 62.52 -3.47 27.40
N VAL A 43 62.07 -3.36 26.15
CA VAL A 43 61.82 -4.55 25.31
C VAL A 43 62.46 -4.35 23.95
N ALA A 44 63.19 -5.38 23.55
CA ALA A 44 64.09 -5.44 22.42
C ALA A 44 63.38 -5.30 21.07
N ILE A 45 64.11 -4.67 20.17
CA ILE A 45 63.83 -4.43 18.75
C ILE A 45 63.80 -5.79 18.02
N SER A 46 62.76 -5.99 17.21
CA SER A 46 62.80 -6.93 16.10
C SER A 46 62.26 -6.20 14.86
N ASP A 47 63.15 -6.06 13.89
CA ASP A 47 62.90 -5.60 12.53
C ASP A 47 61.73 -6.36 11.89
N GLU A 48 60.66 -5.65 11.50
CA GLU A 48 59.81 -6.13 10.41
C GLU A 48 59.18 -4.97 9.62
N LYS A 49 59.75 -4.76 8.43
CA LYS A 49 59.14 -4.31 7.16
C LYS A 49 57.87 -3.46 7.26
N ILE A 50 58.11 -2.16 7.07
CA ILE A 50 57.14 -1.20 6.56
C ILE A 50 56.65 -1.69 5.18
N SER A 51 55.35 -1.99 5.10
CA SER A 51 54.67 -2.38 3.86
C SER A 51 54.40 -1.15 2.97
N PRO A 52 54.53 -1.27 1.64
CA PRO A 52 54.11 -0.22 0.72
C PRO A 52 52.59 -0.22 0.56
N LEU A 53 51.96 0.88 0.96
CA LEU A 53 50.67 1.34 0.44
C LEU A 53 50.81 1.55 -1.09
N PHE A 54 49.73 1.31 -1.83
CA PHE A 54 49.60 1.30 -3.30
C PHE A 54 49.93 -0.03 -3.99
N GLN A 55 49.10 -1.04 -3.76
CA GLN A 55 48.85 -2.04 -4.80
C GLN A 55 47.76 -1.53 -5.73
N VAL A 56 48.16 -1.09 -6.93
CA VAL A 56 47.27 -0.89 -8.07
C VAL A 56 46.65 -2.23 -8.41
N ALA A 57 45.35 -2.38 -8.16
CA ALA A 57 44.61 -3.59 -8.50
C ALA A 57 44.70 -3.82 -10.01
N LYS A 58 45.28 -4.96 -10.40
CA LYS A 58 45.30 -5.41 -11.80
C LYS A 58 43.85 -5.57 -12.27
N PRO A 59 43.50 -5.08 -13.48
CA PRO A 59 42.14 -5.20 -13.99
C PRO A 59 41.77 -6.68 -14.09
N SER A 60 40.74 -7.09 -13.35
CA SER A 60 40.24 -8.46 -13.41
C SER A 60 39.70 -8.75 -14.81
N SER A 61 39.97 -9.96 -15.30
CA SER A 61 39.55 -10.47 -16.61
C SER A 61 38.03 -10.41 -16.87
N THR A 62 37.23 -10.08 -15.86
CA THR A 62 35.77 -9.92 -15.92
C THR A 62 35.34 -8.60 -16.57
N ALA A 63 36.18 -7.55 -16.59
CA ALA A 63 35.82 -6.26 -17.22
C ALA A 63 35.63 -6.36 -18.74
N LYS A 64 36.30 -7.32 -19.41
CA LYS A 64 36.17 -7.54 -20.86
C LYS A 64 34.82 -8.15 -21.26
N TRP A 65 34.19 -8.92 -20.37
CA TRP A 65 32.86 -9.52 -20.63
C TRP A 65 31.71 -8.53 -20.43
N VAL A 66 31.85 -7.59 -19.50
CA VAL A 66 30.85 -6.54 -19.26
C VAL A 66 30.76 -5.59 -20.46
N TRP A 67 31.89 -5.21 -21.07
CA TRP A 67 31.86 -4.36 -22.28
C TRP A 67 31.24 -5.07 -23.50
N LEU A 68 31.43 -6.39 -23.62
CA LEU A 68 30.85 -7.17 -24.71
C LEU A 68 29.32 -7.26 -24.60
N THR A 69 28.78 -7.40 -23.39
CA THR A 69 27.32 -7.45 -23.16
C THR A 69 26.64 -6.10 -23.40
N VAL A 70 27.29 -4.97 -23.04
CA VAL A 70 26.78 -3.63 -23.33
C VAL A 70 26.70 -3.37 -24.84
N LEU A 71 27.72 -3.76 -25.62
CA LEU A 71 27.71 -3.57 -27.08
C LEU A 71 26.67 -4.44 -27.79
N VAL A 72 26.43 -5.68 -27.32
CA VAL A 72 25.39 -6.55 -27.87
C VAL A 72 23.99 -5.99 -27.60
N SER A 73 23.75 -5.45 -26.41
CA SER A 73 22.46 -4.84 -26.06
C SER A 73 22.15 -3.59 -26.90
N LEU A 74 23.16 -2.74 -27.12
CA LEU A 74 23.02 -1.54 -27.96
C LEU A 74 22.76 -1.90 -29.43
N GLY A 75 23.45 -2.92 -29.95
CA GLY A 75 23.26 -3.41 -31.32
C GLY A 75 21.86 -4.00 -31.56
N LEU A 76 21.30 -4.72 -30.58
CA LEU A 76 19.96 -5.30 -30.69
C LEU A 76 18.87 -4.23 -30.75
N HIS A 77 18.98 -3.14 -29.97
CA HIS A 77 18.02 -2.05 -29.99
C HIS A 77 18.05 -1.25 -31.30
N VAL A 78 19.24 -1.03 -31.86
CA VAL A 78 19.37 -0.37 -33.17
C VAL A 78 18.84 -1.27 -34.30
N GLY A 79 19.07 -2.59 -34.23
CA GLY A 79 18.53 -3.55 -35.20
C GLY A 79 17.00 -3.60 -35.22
N LEU A 80 16.35 -3.54 -34.05
CA LEU A 80 14.88 -3.52 -33.93
C LEU A 80 14.25 -2.24 -34.50
N MET A 81 14.94 -1.10 -34.41
CA MET A 81 14.49 0.18 -34.99
C MET A 81 14.58 0.21 -36.53
N LEU A 82 15.36 -0.69 -37.13
CA LEU A 82 15.56 -0.77 -38.59
C LEU A 82 14.67 -1.83 -39.26
N ILE A 83 13.83 -2.54 -38.50
CA ILE A 83 12.83 -3.43 -39.10
C ILE A 83 11.77 -2.54 -39.76
N PRO A 84 11.65 -2.53 -41.10
CA PRO A 84 10.63 -1.76 -41.77
C PRO A 84 9.27 -2.27 -41.29
N THR A 85 8.51 -1.42 -40.61
CA THR A 85 7.10 -1.67 -40.33
C THR A 85 6.39 -1.73 -41.68
N GLY A 86 6.31 -2.94 -42.22
CA GLY A 86 5.65 -3.22 -43.49
C GLY A 86 4.24 -2.65 -43.43
N ASN A 87 3.89 -1.91 -44.48
CA ASN A 87 2.60 -1.26 -44.68
C ASN A 87 1.45 -2.14 -44.16
N GLU A 88 0.90 -1.78 -43.00
CA GLU A 88 -0.34 -2.40 -42.52
C GLU A 88 -1.42 -2.17 -43.59
N PRO A 89 -2.06 -3.25 -44.09
CA PRO A 89 -3.19 -3.10 -44.99
C PRO A 89 -4.30 -2.34 -44.25
N LYS A 90 -4.59 -1.15 -44.76
CA LYS A 90 -5.68 -0.28 -44.32
C LYS A 90 -6.94 -1.15 -44.10
N PRO A 91 -7.54 -1.14 -42.90
CA PRO A 91 -8.65 -2.04 -42.58
C PRO A 91 -9.80 -1.80 -43.55
N THR A 92 -10.16 -2.84 -44.29
CA THR A 92 -11.33 -2.85 -45.15
C THR A 92 -12.56 -2.64 -44.27
N PRO A 93 -13.46 -1.69 -44.61
CA PRO A 93 -14.69 -1.49 -43.85
C PRO A 93 -15.48 -2.80 -43.75
N PRO A 94 -16.07 -3.12 -42.58
CA PRO A 94 -16.77 -4.38 -42.38
C PRO A 94 -17.88 -4.54 -43.41
N LYS A 95 -17.85 -5.63 -44.18
CA LYS A 95 -19.02 -6.08 -44.94
C LYS A 95 -20.09 -6.48 -43.93
N GLU A 96 -21.13 -5.67 -43.88
CA GLU A 96 -22.40 -5.93 -43.21
C GLU A 96 -22.96 -7.28 -43.71
N GLN A 97 -22.70 -8.35 -42.96
CA GLN A 97 -23.46 -9.59 -43.12
C GLN A 97 -24.76 -9.41 -42.36
N GLU A 98 -25.80 -9.08 -43.12
CA GLU A 98 -27.19 -9.08 -42.70
C GLU A 98 -27.57 -10.48 -42.19
N LYS A 99 -27.41 -10.67 -40.88
CA LYS A 99 -27.78 -11.90 -40.19
C LYS A 99 -29.30 -11.92 -40.10
N GLN A 100 -29.96 -12.72 -40.93
CA GLN A 100 -31.38 -13.01 -40.81
C GLN A 100 -31.69 -13.48 -39.38
N VAL A 101 -32.27 -12.58 -38.58
CA VAL A 101 -32.82 -12.92 -37.27
C VAL A 101 -34.20 -13.53 -37.52
N ARG A 102 -34.31 -14.84 -37.28
CA ARG A 102 -35.60 -15.54 -37.24
C ARG A 102 -36.35 -15.06 -35.99
N VAL A 103 -37.18 -14.04 -36.18
CA VAL A 103 -38.07 -13.49 -35.15
C VAL A 103 -39.00 -14.60 -34.67
N THR A 104 -38.79 -15.05 -33.43
CA THR A 104 -39.71 -15.96 -32.75
C THR A 104 -40.83 -15.08 -32.19
N GLN A 105 -42.03 -15.25 -32.74
CA GLN A 105 -43.21 -14.45 -32.43
C GLN A 105 -43.59 -14.60 -30.94
N LEU A 106 -43.73 -13.48 -30.24
CA LEU A 106 -44.49 -13.44 -28.99
C LEU A 106 -46.00 -13.33 -29.32
N PRO A 107 -46.87 -13.99 -28.53
CA PRO A 107 -48.31 -13.99 -28.76
C PRO A 107 -48.91 -12.59 -28.61
N THR A 108 -49.68 -12.21 -29.63
CA THR A 108 -50.44 -10.97 -29.76
C THR A 108 -51.53 -10.88 -28.70
N LEU A 109 -51.46 -9.88 -27.81
CA LEU A 109 -52.56 -9.52 -26.93
C LEU A 109 -53.54 -8.59 -27.68
N ASN A 110 -54.81 -8.98 -27.69
CA ASN A 110 -55.88 -8.30 -28.39
C ASN A 110 -56.07 -6.84 -27.95
N LYS A 111 -56.24 -5.99 -28.97
CA LYS A 111 -56.51 -4.56 -28.91
C LYS A 111 -58.03 -4.35 -28.90
N THR A 112 -58.61 -4.09 -27.73
CA THR A 112 -59.98 -3.55 -27.64
C THR A 112 -59.91 -2.04 -27.53
N ALA A 113 -60.57 -1.37 -28.47
CA ALA A 113 -60.68 0.08 -28.57
C ALA A 113 -61.44 0.67 -27.38
N VAL A 114 -60.90 1.74 -26.77
CA VAL A 114 -61.70 2.66 -25.94
C VAL A 114 -61.34 4.11 -26.30
N THR A 115 -62.43 4.81 -26.57
CA THR A 115 -62.69 6.17 -27.01
C THR A 115 -61.97 7.28 -26.22
N LYS A 116 -61.48 8.28 -26.98
CA LYS A 116 -60.94 9.57 -26.50
C LYS A 116 -61.97 10.38 -25.69
N ALA A 117 -61.56 10.89 -24.55
CA ALA A 117 -62.17 12.04 -23.86
C ALA A 117 -61.07 13.08 -23.52
N PRO A 118 -61.41 14.39 -23.44
CA PRO A 118 -60.44 15.49 -23.43
C PRO A 118 -59.77 15.73 -22.06
N PRO A 119 -58.59 16.37 -22.02
CA PRO A 119 -57.82 16.56 -20.80
C PRO A 119 -58.41 17.67 -19.91
N LYS A 120 -58.55 17.37 -18.62
CA LYS A 120 -58.94 18.31 -17.56
C LYS A 120 -57.66 19.01 -17.01
N PRO A 121 -57.71 20.30 -16.64
CA PRO A 121 -56.54 21.04 -16.15
C PRO A 121 -56.06 20.51 -14.78
N LEU A 122 -54.75 20.35 -14.62
CA LEU A 122 -54.12 19.98 -13.35
C LEU A 122 -54.01 21.20 -12.42
N THR A 123 -54.61 21.08 -11.25
CA THR A 123 -54.56 22.00 -10.11
C THR A 123 -53.15 22.06 -9.50
N PRO A 124 -52.67 23.23 -9.05
CA PRO A 124 -51.36 23.37 -8.42
C PRO A 124 -51.33 22.73 -7.02
N THR A 125 -50.34 21.86 -6.79
CA THR A 125 -50.03 21.24 -5.50
C THR A 125 -49.52 22.28 -4.51
N GLN A 126 -50.22 22.44 -3.39
CA GLN A 126 -49.89 23.34 -2.29
C GLN A 126 -48.69 22.83 -1.46
N PRO A 127 -47.87 23.72 -0.86
CA PRO A 127 -46.78 23.34 0.03
C PRO A 127 -47.30 22.76 1.35
N GLN A 128 -46.79 21.59 1.75
CA GLN A 128 -47.10 20.98 3.04
C GLN A 128 -46.54 21.81 4.20
N ARG A 129 -47.45 22.20 5.09
CA ARG A 129 -47.21 22.94 6.33
C ARG A 129 -46.67 21.99 7.40
N ILE A 130 -45.47 22.26 7.88
CA ILE A 130 -44.81 21.57 8.99
C ILE A 130 -45.65 21.76 10.26
N THR A 131 -46.04 20.67 10.92
CA THR A 131 -46.78 20.69 12.19
C THR A 131 -45.79 20.56 13.35
N PRO A 132 -45.91 21.35 14.42
CA PRO A 132 -45.04 21.24 15.59
C PRO A 132 -45.37 19.98 16.40
N VAL A 133 -44.33 19.21 16.72
CA VAL A 133 -44.39 18.03 17.59
C VAL A 133 -44.72 18.47 19.02
N ARG A 134 -45.78 17.89 19.56
CA ARG A 134 -46.35 18.14 20.88
C ARG A 134 -45.62 17.26 21.91
N GLU A 135 -45.16 17.88 22.99
CA GLU A 135 -44.59 17.21 24.17
C GLU A 135 -45.59 16.22 24.78
N THR A 136 -45.14 14.98 24.97
CA THR A 136 -45.90 13.93 25.65
C THR A 136 -45.62 14.03 27.15
N THR A 137 -46.60 14.55 27.88
CA THR A 137 -46.67 14.54 29.34
C THR A 137 -46.87 13.11 29.86
N ILE A 138 -45.99 12.66 30.76
CA ILE A 138 -46.05 11.35 31.41
C ILE A 138 -47.03 11.42 32.60
N PRO A 139 -47.99 10.48 32.74
CA PRO A 139 -48.92 10.43 33.88
C PRO A 139 -48.29 9.81 35.15
N PRO A 140 -48.85 10.08 36.34
CA PRO A 140 -48.35 9.54 37.61
C PRO A 140 -48.82 8.10 37.82
N VAL A 141 -47.89 7.20 38.09
CA VAL A 141 -48.18 5.80 38.45
C VAL A 141 -48.47 5.72 39.95
N ALA A 142 -49.69 5.27 40.28
CA ALA A 142 -50.13 4.92 41.61
C ALA A 142 -49.68 3.49 42.00
N SER A 143 -49.50 3.33 43.31
CA SER A 143 -48.96 2.22 44.13
C SER A 143 -49.72 0.87 44.05
N PRO A 144 -49.52 -0.07 45.01
CA PRO A 144 -48.41 -1.02 45.16
C PRO A 144 -48.91 -2.48 45.06
N VAL A 145 -48.07 -3.39 44.56
CA VAL A 145 -48.35 -4.84 44.62
C VAL A 145 -47.36 -5.50 45.57
N ASP A 146 -47.92 -6.21 46.56
CA ASP A 146 -47.24 -7.03 47.56
C ASP A 146 -46.15 -7.91 46.95
N ARG A 147 -44.90 -7.66 47.37
CA ARG A 147 -43.76 -8.51 47.02
C ARG A 147 -43.38 -9.37 48.23
N PRO A 148 -43.24 -10.70 48.07
CA PRO A 148 -42.85 -11.60 49.14
C PRO A 148 -41.48 -11.28 49.73
N LYS A 149 -41.40 -11.53 51.04
CA LYS A 149 -40.26 -11.51 51.97
C LYS A 149 -38.87 -11.73 51.31
N PRO A 150 -37.88 -10.86 51.58
CA PRO A 150 -36.50 -11.06 51.15
C PRO A 150 -35.88 -12.32 51.79
N PRO A 151 -35.17 -13.17 51.04
CA PRO A 151 -34.26 -14.15 51.62
C PRO A 151 -33.06 -13.45 52.28
N ILE A 152 -32.62 -14.09 53.36
CA ILE A 152 -31.59 -13.70 54.32
C ILE A 152 -30.27 -13.30 53.62
N PRO A 153 -29.54 -12.28 54.13
CA PRO A 153 -28.24 -11.87 53.60
C PRO A 153 -27.25 -13.04 53.67
N GLN A 154 -26.84 -13.57 52.52
CA GLN A 154 -25.70 -14.46 52.43
C GLN A 154 -24.43 -13.65 52.64
N SER A 155 -23.59 -14.12 53.57
CA SER A 155 -22.26 -13.60 53.88
C SER A 155 -21.43 -13.31 52.63
N PRO A 156 -20.53 -12.31 52.67
CA PRO A 156 -19.69 -11.95 51.53
C PRO A 156 -18.81 -13.14 51.14
N THR A 157 -19.15 -13.75 50.01
CA THR A 157 -18.28 -14.71 49.33
C THR A 157 -17.00 -13.99 48.96
N LYS A 158 -15.90 -14.47 49.56
CA LYS A 158 -14.50 -14.18 49.25
C LYS A 158 -14.33 -13.84 47.76
N PRO A 159 -13.74 -12.67 47.41
CA PRO A 159 -13.48 -12.31 46.02
C PRO A 159 -12.76 -13.47 45.33
N ALA A 160 -13.38 -14.01 44.28
CA ALA A 160 -12.69 -14.91 43.37
C ALA A 160 -11.49 -14.13 42.84
N GLU A 161 -10.30 -14.61 43.20
CA GLU A 161 -9.02 -14.18 42.69
C GLU A 161 -9.12 -14.16 41.17
N THR A 162 -9.37 -12.96 40.64
CA THR A 162 -9.43 -12.73 39.21
C THR A 162 -8.01 -12.92 38.74
N LYS A 163 -7.76 -14.12 38.20
CA LYS A 163 -6.50 -14.50 37.60
C LYS A 163 -6.05 -13.32 36.73
N PRO A 164 -4.82 -12.81 36.91
CA PRO A 164 -4.33 -11.67 36.14
C PRO A 164 -4.62 -11.91 34.66
N ALA A 165 -5.27 -10.95 34.01
CA ALA A 165 -5.43 -10.96 32.57
C ALA A 165 -4.02 -11.11 31.98
N GLU A 166 -3.71 -12.32 31.51
CA GLU A 166 -2.47 -12.64 30.83
C GLU A 166 -2.42 -11.73 29.61
N SER A 167 -1.59 -10.69 29.72
CA SER A 167 -1.11 -9.80 28.66
C SER A 167 -1.35 -10.35 27.27
N ASP A 168 -2.12 -9.61 26.47
CA ASP A 168 -2.55 -9.84 25.09
C ASP A 168 -1.42 -10.31 24.15
N SER A 169 -0.95 -11.54 24.31
CA SER A 169 -0.07 -12.19 23.35
C SER A 169 -0.88 -12.36 22.08
N ASN A 170 -0.45 -11.72 20.99
CA ASN A 170 -1.06 -11.87 19.68
C ASN A 170 -1.28 -13.37 19.40
N ASN A 171 -2.55 -13.79 19.40
CA ASN A 171 -2.97 -15.21 19.33
C ASN A 171 -2.47 -15.93 18.05
N TRP A 172 -1.88 -15.18 17.13
CA TRP A 172 -1.40 -15.60 15.82
C TRP A 172 0.13 -15.56 15.70
N ALA A 173 0.87 -15.18 16.75
CA ALA A 173 2.33 -15.03 16.71
C ALA A 173 3.08 -16.35 16.44
N ASP A 174 2.49 -17.49 16.79
CA ASP A 174 3.04 -18.82 16.56
C ASP A 174 2.38 -19.56 15.38
N PHE A 175 1.62 -18.83 14.54
CA PHE A 175 0.97 -19.38 13.36
C PHE A 175 2.01 -20.02 12.42
N PRO A 176 1.79 -21.25 11.92
CA PRO A 176 2.80 -21.95 11.13
C PRO A 176 3.11 -21.22 9.82
N ILE A 177 4.39 -21.18 9.46
CA ILE A 177 4.86 -20.62 8.18
C ILE A 177 5.34 -21.79 7.32
N TYR A 178 4.87 -21.87 6.08
CA TYR A 178 5.25 -22.93 5.15
C TYR A 178 6.77 -22.85 4.83
N PRO A 179 7.53 -23.96 4.91
CA PRO A 179 8.96 -23.95 4.61
C PRO A 179 9.20 -23.45 3.18
N THR A 180 10.18 -22.57 2.96
CA THR A 180 10.49 -21.91 1.67
C THR A 180 9.56 -20.78 1.23
N ALA A 181 8.50 -20.49 1.99
CA ALA A 181 7.64 -19.36 1.66
C ALA A 181 8.38 -18.02 1.85
N GLN A 182 8.29 -17.15 0.85
CA GLN A 182 8.83 -15.80 0.87
C GLN A 182 7.68 -14.79 1.11
N PRO A 183 7.89 -13.75 1.93
CA PRO A 183 6.89 -12.71 2.13
C PRO A 183 6.77 -11.80 0.89
N GLY A 184 5.68 -11.04 0.80
CA GLY A 184 5.53 -9.98 -0.19
C GLY A 184 4.85 -10.42 -1.49
N CYS A 185 4.00 -11.45 -1.51
CA CYS A 185 3.25 -11.72 -2.75
C CYS A 185 2.32 -10.56 -3.08
N PHE A 186 2.38 -10.16 -4.35
CA PHE A 186 1.72 -8.96 -4.85
C PHE A 186 2.13 -7.71 -4.06
N GLY A 187 3.28 -7.65 -3.36
CA GLY A 187 3.62 -6.47 -2.55
C GLY A 187 2.88 -6.36 -1.22
N LEU A 188 2.10 -7.38 -0.82
CA LEU A 188 1.53 -7.48 0.52
C LEU A 188 2.48 -8.29 1.41
N GLN A 189 3.00 -7.68 2.48
CA GLN A 189 3.89 -8.39 3.42
C GLN A 189 3.17 -9.54 4.16
N SER A 190 1.86 -9.42 4.38
CA SER A 190 1.02 -10.47 4.95
C SER A 190 0.71 -11.63 4.00
N CYS A 191 1.09 -11.51 2.72
CA CYS A 191 0.95 -12.53 1.70
C CYS A 191 2.27 -13.27 1.55
N LEU A 192 2.25 -14.59 1.68
CA LEU A 192 3.41 -15.47 1.57
C LEU A 192 3.32 -16.34 0.31
N GLN A 193 4.44 -16.55 -0.38
CA GLN A 193 4.50 -17.29 -1.65
C GLN A 193 5.58 -18.36 -1.64
N THR A 194 5.26 -19.53 -2.20
CA THR A 194 6.21 -20.64 -2.42
C THR A 194 6.05 -21.19 -3.84
N SER A 195 7.10 -21.78 -4.40
CA SER A 195 7.04 -22.48 -5.69
C SER A 195 6.34 -23.84 -5.62
N ASP A 196 6.09 -24.35 -4.41
CA ASP A 196 5.43 -25.64 -4.21
C ASP A 196 3.96 -25.63 -4.64
N ALA A 197 3.45 -26.82 -5.00
CA ALA A 197 2.08 -27.01 -5.45
C ALA A 197 1.04 -26.89 -4.31
N LEU A 198 -0.17 -26.44 -4.66
CA LEU A 198 -1.24 -26.15 -3.69
C LEU A 198 -1.56 -27.31 -2.76
N ALA A 199 -1.60 -28.55 -3.29
CA ALA A 199 -1.90 -29.74 -2.49
C ALA A 199 -0.87 -29.95 -1.36
N LYS A 200 0.41 -29.79 -1.66
CA LYS A 200 1.51 -29.93 -0.70
C LYS A 200 1.45 -28.85 0.39
N VAL A 201 1.14 -27.61 0.01
CA VAL A 201 0.98 -26.49 0.95
C VAL A 201 -0.26 -26.70 1.83
N SER A 202 -1.37 -27.15 1.26
CA SER A 202 -2.61 -27.45 1.99
C SER A 202 -2.43 -28.58 3.00
N ASP A 203 -1.72 -29.64 2.62
CA ASP A 203 -1.41 -30.77 3.51
C ASP A 203 -0.52 -30.36 4.70
N PHE A 204 0.44 -29.46 4.46
CA PHE A 204 1.27 -28.89 5.52
C PHE A 204 0.42 -28.18 6.56
N PHE A 205 -0.47 -27.27 6.13
CA PHE A 205 -1.31 -26.52 7.07
C PHE A 205 -2.29 -27.41 7.81
N THR A 206 -2.85 -28.41 7.15
CA THR A 206 -3.72 -29.40 7.83
C THR A 206 -3.01 -30.08 9.00
N LYS A 207 -1.73 -30.44 8.84
CA LYS A 207 -0.93 -31.10 9.88
C LYS A 207 -0.43 -30.13 10.95
N GLU A 208 0.16 -29.00 10.55
CA GLU A 208 0.79 -28.06 11.50
C GLU A 208 -0.23 -27.27 12.31
N LEU A 209 -1.40 -26.92 11.75
CA LEU A 209 -2.46 -26.26 12.52
C LEU A 209 -2.95 -27.13 13.68
N ALA A 210 -3.19 -28.43 13.43
CA ALA A 210 -3.59 -29.38 14.46
C ALA A 210 -2.50 -29.54 15.54
N LYS A 211 -1.23 -29.66 15.13
CA LYS A 211 -0.08 -29.75 16.04
C LYS A 211 0.09 -28.52 16.94
N LYS A 212 -0.25 -27.34 16.42
CA LYS A 212 -0.22 -26.05 17.13
C LYS A 212 -1.52 -25.74 17.89
N LYS A 213 -2.46 -26.69 17.97
CA LYS A 213 -3.75 -26.57 18.66
C LYS A 213 -4.65 -25.45 18.10
N TYR A 214 -4.55 -25.19 16.80
CA TYR A 214 -5.56 -24.42 16.10
C TYR A 214 -6.71 -25.35 15.69
N GLU A 215 -7.94 -24.90 15.88
CA GLU A 215 -9.10 -25.53 15.28
C GLU A 215 -9.16 -25.10 13.81
N SER A 216 -9.29 -26.04 12.88
CA SER A 216 -9.40 -25.71 11.46
C SER A 216 -10.54 -26.47 10.79
N LYS A 217 -11.31 -25.75 9.97
CA LYS A 217 -12.40 -26.30 9.15
C LYS A 217 -12.19 -25.88 7.71
N LEU A 218 -12.03 -26.86 6.83
CA LEU A 218 -12.00 -26.61 5.39
C LEU A 218 -13.38 -26.11 4.93
N THR A 219 -13.45 -24.86 4.47
CA THR A 219 -14.69 -24.23 4.00
C THR A 219 -14.84 -24.27 2.49
N VAL A 220 -13.72 -24.26 1.76
CA VAL A 220 -13.71 -24.28 0.30
C VAL A 220 -12.55 -25.15 -0.17
N GLN A 221 -12.82 -26.02 -1.14
CA GLN A 221 -11.82 -26.79 -1.87
C GLN A 221 -12.15 -26.75 -3.36
N SER A 222 -11.22 -26.23 -4.16
CA SER A 222 -11.24 -26.28 -5.62
C SER A 222 -9.84 -26.66 -6.13
N VAL A 223 -9.69 -26.73 -7.46
CA VAL A 223 -8.42 -27.09 -8.12
C VAL A 223 -7.33 -26.05 -7.93
N ASP A 224 -7.72 -24.80 -7.71
CA ASP A 224 -6.89 -23.61 -7.65
C ASP A 224 -6.94 -22.91 -6.28
N ARG A 225 -7.75 -23.42 -5.34
CA ARG A 225 -7.94 -22.79 -4.02
C ARG A 225 -8.31 -23.79 -2.94
N ALA A 226 -7.73 -23.60 -1.75
CA ALA A 226 -8.21 -24.17 -0.51
C ALA A 226 -8.40 -23.05 0.53
N VAL A 227 -9.53 -23.02 1.23
CA VAL A 227 -9.79 -22.04 2.29
C VAL A 227 -10.16 -22.76 3.57
N TYR A 228 -9.40 -22.49 4.62
CA TYR A 228 -9.64 -22.99 5.97
C TYR A 228 -10.13 -21.84 6.85
N GLN A 229 -11.23 -22.05 7.56
CA GLN A 229 -11.56 -21.24 8.73
C GLN A 229 -10.73 -21.78 9.90
N VAL A 230 -9.86 -20.96 10.45
CA VAL A 230 -8.94 -21.30 11.54
C VAL A 230 -9.35 -20.52 12.79
N SER A 231 -9.50 -21.18 13.93
CA SER A 231 -9.85 -20.56 15.21
C SER A 231 -8.90 -20.94 16.34
N ARG A 232 -8.67 -19.99 17.25
CA ARG A 232 -7.94 -20.19 18.51
C ARG A 232 -8.39 -19.13 19.52
N ASN A 233 -8.60 -19.54 20.77
CA ASN A 233 -8.99 -18.64 21.87
C ASN A 233 -10.22 -17.77 21.54
N GLY A 234 -11.21 -18.33 20.82
CA GLY A 234 -12.43 -17.62 20.42
C GLY A 234 -12.27 -16.62 19.26
N GLN A 235 -11.06 -16.42 18.73
CA GLN A 235 -10.83 -15.64 17.52
C GLN A 235 -10.78 -16.56 16.30
N ALA A 236 -11.39 -16.12 15.20
CA ALA A 236 -11.40 -16.85 13.93
C ALA A 236 -10.83 -16.00 12.79
N GLN A 237 -10.03 -16.62 11.93
CA GLN A 237 -9.53 -16.05 10.68
C GLN A 237 -9.68 -17.08 9.54
N PHE A 238 -9.49 -16.64 8.30
CA PHE A 238 -9.52 -17.46 7.12
C PHE A 238 -8.12 -17.56 6.51
N LEU A 239 -7.57 -18.77 6.49
CA LEU A 239 -6.38 -19.10 5.74
C LEU A 239 -6.79 -19.42 4.30
N SER A 240 -6.45 -18.52 3.37
CA SER A 240 -6.69 -18.71 1.95
C SER A 240 -5.39 -19.16 1.28
N ILE A 241 -5.39 -20.36 0.69
CA ILE A 241 -4.27 -20.95 -0.04
C ILE A 241 -4.68 -21.01 -1.52
N LEU A 242 -3.94 -20.33 -2.39
CA LEU A 242 -4.34 -20.06 -3.77
C LEU A 242 -3.21 -20.45 -4.72
N GLN A 243 -3.56 -21.12 -5.81
CA GLN A 243 -2.64 -21.38 -6.91
C GLN A 243 -2.39 -20.09 -7.69
N SER A 244 -1.13 -19.83 -8.01
CA SER A 244 -0.66 -18.73 -8.83
C SER A 244 0.25 -19.25 -9.95
N GLU A 245 0.62 -18.37 -10.88
CA GLU A 245 1.54 -18.70 -11.98
C GLU A 245 2.93 -19.13 -11.50
N LYS A 246 3.37 -18.61 -10.34
CA LYS A 246 4.71 -18.87 -9.77
C LYS A 246 4.71 -19.94 -8.67
N GLY A 247 3.60 -20.64 -8.46
CA GLY A 247 3.43 -21.62 -7.37
C GLY A 247 2.22 -21.27 -6.50
N THR A 248 2.32 -21.44 -5.19
CA THR A 248 1.19 -21.24 -4.25
C THR A 248 1.40 -19.98 -3.41
N VAL A 249 0.36 -19.16 -3.28
CA VAL A 249 0.31 -18.05 -2.33
C VAL A 249 -0.64 -18.39 -1.19
N TYR A 250 -0.36 -17.91 0.01
CA TYR A 250 -1.28 -18.01 1.12
C TYR A 250 -1.29 -16.75 1.97
N VAL A 251 -2.45 -16.50 2.57
CA VAL A 251 -2.71 -15.32 3.39
C VAL A 251 -3.68 -15.69 4.51
N LEU A 252 -3.47 -15.11 5.68
CA LEU A 252 -4.41 -15.15 6.79
C LEU A 252 -5.18 -13.81 6.84
N ALA A 253 -6.51 -13.87 6.84
CA ALA A 253 -7.35 -12.67 6.80
C ALA A 253 -8.66 -12.86 7.59
N ASP A 254 -9.41 -11.76 7.75
CA ASP A 254 -10.75 -11.71 8.37
C ASP A 254 -11.87 -12.34 7.51
N ALA A 255 -11.63 -12.54 6.22
CA ALA A 255 -12.55 -13.15 5.27
C ALA A 255 -11.79 -14.00 4.23
N PRO A 256 -12.44 -14.99 3.59
CA PRO A 256 -11.87 -15.71 2.45
C PRO A 256 -11.39 -14.75 1.36
N ARG A 257 -10.19 -15.00 0.81
CA ARG A 257 -9.60 -14.19 -0.27
C ARG A 257 -9.49 -14.99 -1.57
N THR A 258 -9.71 -14.33 -2.69
CA THR A 258 -9.40 -14.82 -4.04
C THR A 258 -8.05 -14.28 -4.53
N LEU A 259 -7.53 -14.83 -5.63
CA LEU A 259 -6.32 -14.29 -6.25
C LEU A 259 -6.58 -12.88 -6.81
N GLU A 260 -7.77 -12.63 -7.35
CA GLU A 260 -8.23 -11.32 -7.82
C GLU A 260 -8.29 -10.32 -6.66
N ASP A 261 -8.76 -10.73 -5.49
CA ASP A 261 -8.81 -9.86 -4.31
C ASP A 261 -7.41 -9.45 -3.87
N LEU A 262 -6.43 -10.36 -3.93
CA LEU A 262 -5.04 -10.07 -3.57
C LEU A 262 -4.37 -9.13 -4.58
N LYS A 263 -4.63 -9.32 -5.87
CA LYS A 263 -4.18 -8.40 -6.92
C LYS A 263 -4.78 -7.00 -6.73
N LYS A 264 -6.09 -6.91 -6.45
CA LYS A 264 -6.79 -5.64 -6.18
C LYS A 264 -6.43 -4.99 -4.84
N ALA A 265 -6.06 -5.78 -3.84
CA ALA A 265 -5.69 -5.24 -2.52
C ALA A 265 -4.40 -4.40 -2.56
N VAL A 266 -3.63 -4.58 -3.63
CA VAL A 266 -2.32 -3.97 -3.93
C VAL A 266 -2.46 -2.84 -4.94
N GLU A 267 -3.53 -2.85 -5.71
CA GLU A 267 -3.94 -1.68 -6.47
C GLU A 267 -4.29 -0.58 -5.46
N VAL A 268 -3.24 0.14 -5.04
CA VAL A 268 -3.29 1.57 -4.80
C VAL A 268 -4.21 2.06 -5.91
N PRO A 269 -5.41 2.60 -5.59
CA PRO A 269 -6.33 3.07 -6.61
C PRO A 269 -5.49 3.85 -7.62
N PRO A 270 -5.54 3.51 -8.93
CA PRO A 270 -4.59 4.03 -9.91
C PRO A 270 -4.43 5.55 -9.81
N GLU A 271 -5.49 6.23 -9.39
CA GLU A 271 -5.54 7.65 -9.10
C GLU A 271 -4.56 8.12 -8.01
N VAL A 272 -4.29 7.33 -6.97
CA VAL A 272 -3.29 7.65 -5.92
C VAL A 272 -1.88 7.36 -6.42
N SER A 273 -1.69 6.30 -7.21
CA SER A 273 -0.39 6.03 -7.84
C SER A 273 -0.02 7.08 -8.89
N GLU A 274 -0.99 7.61 -9.64
CA GLU A 274 -0.79 8.68 -10.62
C GLU A 274 -0.35 10.00 -9.96
N ILE A 275 -0.90 10.29 -8.78
CA ILE A 275 -0.53 11.51 -8.04
C ILE A 275 0.88 11.38 -7.45
N LEU A 276 1.26 10.18 -7.02
CA LEU A 276 2.63 9.92 -6.55
C LEU A 276 3.63 9.75 -7.70
N SER A 277 3.20 9.35 -8.90
CA SER A 277 4.12 9.09 -10.02
C SER A 277 4.74 10.34 -10.64
N ASN A 278 4.16 11.53 -10.44
CA ASN A 278 4.82 12.78 -10.84
C ASN A 278 5.74 13.34 -9.74
N LEU A 279 5.83 12.68 -8.59
CA LEU A 279 6.90 12.89 -7.63
C LEU A 279 8.01 11.89 -7.97
N ASP A 280 9.27 12.33 -7.91
CA ASP A 280 10.45 11.44 -7.97
C ASP A 280 10.55 10.60 -6.69
N ALA A 281 9.51 9.81 -6.43
CA ALA A 281 9.27 9.05 -5.23
C ALA A 281 10.19 7.83 -5.18
N GLN A 282 10.91 7.68 -4.08
CA GLN A 282 11.77 6.54 -3.81
C GLN A 282 11.15 5.64 -2.73
N ALA A 283 11.56 4.38 -2.68
CA ALA A 283 11.19 3.51 -1.57
C ALA A 283 11.79 4.06 -0.26
N ALA A 284 10.95 4.18 0.77
CA ALA A 284 11.39 4.69 2.07
C ALA A 284 12.07 3.60 2.92
N ASP A 285 13.19 3.97 3.54
CA ASP A 285 13.86 3.15 4.56
C ASP A 285 13.30 3.49 5.96
N PRO A 286 12.99 2.49 6.82
CA PRO A 286 12.49 2.73 8.18
C PRO A 286 13.40 3.65 9.02
N THR A 287 14.71 3.63 8.79
CA THR A 287 15.70 4.42 9.53
C THR A 287 15.63 5.93 9.25
N LEU A 288 14.83 6.34 8.27
CA LEU A 288 14.58 7.75 7.95
C LEU A 288 13.50 8.39 8.83
N PHE A 289 12.65 7.58 9.47
CA PHE A 289 11.65 8.06 10.41
C PHE A 289 12.30 8.48 11.72
N ALA A 290 11.81 9.56 12.33
CA ALA A 290 12.16 9.90 13.72
C ALA A 290 11.57 8.88 14.72
N GLN A 291 10.42 8.30 14.39
CA GLN A 291 9.68 7.33 15.22
C GLN A 291 9.27 6.10 14.39
N PRO A 292 10.22 5.23 13.98
CA PRO A 292 9.94 4.11 13.06
C PRO A 292 8.92 3.10 13.60
N THR A 293 8.87 2.90 14.92
CA THR A 293 7.91 1.98 15.59
C THR A 293 6.45 2.40 15.45
N LEU A 294 6.19 3.63 15.02
CA LEU A 294 4.83 4.07 14.69
C LEU A 294 4.38 3.59 13.30
N PHE A 295 5.30 3.22 12.42
CA PHE A 295 5.01 2.83 11.04
C PHE A 295 5.36 1.36 10.76
N TYR A 296 6.22 0.76 11.58
CA TYR A 296 6.67 -0.62 11.42
C TYR A 296 6.58 -1.41 12.73
N ASP A 297 6.19 -2.68 12.61
CA ASP A 297 6.32 -3.70 13.63
C ASP A 297 7.59 -4.52 13.33
N GLY A 298 8.73 -4.01 13.81
CA GLY A 298 10.05 -4.52 13.43
C GLY A 298 10.43 -4.09 12.01
N GLN A 299 10.53 -5.05 11.08
CA GLN A 299 10.80 -4.79 9.65
C GLN A 299 9.53 -4.80 8.79
N VAL A 300 8.37 -5.07 9.40
CA VAL A 300 7.10 -5.20 8.71
C VAL A 300 6.33 -3.89 8.82
N GLN A 301 5.84 -3.34 7.71
CA GLN A 301 4.96 -2.16 7.75
C GLN A 301 3.68 -2.48 8.52
N LYS A 302 3.22 -1.55 9.36
CA LYS A 302 1.99 -1.71 10.12
C LYS A 302 0.78 -1.93 9.21
N ALA A 303 -0.14 -2.76 9.69
CA ALA A 303 -1.40 -2.99 9.01
C ALA A 303 -2.15 -1.66 8.78
N GLY A 304 -2.67 -1.49 7.57
CA GLY A 304 -3.37 -0.26 7.18
C GLY A 304 -2.52 0.75 6.42
N ILE A 305 -1.19 0.64 6.45
CA ILE A 305 -0.32 1.38 5.53
C ILE A 305 -0.45 0.75 4.13
N ARG A 306 -0.72 1.60 3.13
CA ARG A 306 -0.80 1.22 1.72
C ARG A 306 0.53 1.39 1.02
N ASN A 307 1.20 2.50 1.27
CA ASN A 307 2.46 2.84 0.65
C ASN A 307 3.24 3.80 1.55
N ILE A 308 4.57 3.74 1.46
CA ILE A 308 5.48 4.72 2.04
C ILE A 308 6.48 5.10 0.97
N SER A 309 6.55 6.39 0.66
CA SER A 309 7.46 6.93 -0.34
C SER A 309 8.30 8.07 0.24
N LEU A 310 9.58 8.10 -0.10
CA LEU A 310 10.47 9.22 0.19
C LEU A 310 10.42 10.20 -0.99
N VAL A 311 10.22 11.48 -0.70
CA VAL A 311 10.20 12.55 -1.69
C VAL A 311 11.11 13.68 -1.25
N ALA A 312 11.92 14.19 -2.19
CA ALA A 312 12.85 15.28 -1.96
C ALA A 312 12.11 16.63 -1.90
N SER A 313 11.50 16.93 -0.76
CA SER A 313 10.88 18.22 -0.44
C SER A 313 10.61 18.33 1.06
N GLN A 314 10.29 19.55 1.53
CA GLN A 314 9.87 19.80 2.90
C GLN A 314 8.39 19.46 3.11
N ALA A 315 8.08 18.89 4.27
CA ALA A 315 6.75 18.36 4.56
C ALA A 315 5.68 19.47 4.62
N ASP A 316 6.06 20.64 5.13
CA ASP A 316 5.15 21.75 5.43
C ASP A 316 4.58 22.41 4.17
N THR A 317 5.33 22.42 3.05
CA THR A 317 4.86 23.05 1.80
C THR A 317 4.28 22.04 0.81
N MET A 318 4.69 20.78 0.92
CA MET A 318 4.34 19.71 -0.02
C MET A 318 2.83 19.50 -0.17
N MET A 319 2.05 19.66 0.91
CA MET A 319 0.61 19.50 0.80
C MET A 319 -0.02 20.55 -0.11
N ASP A 320 0.29 21.83 0.11
CA ASP A 320 -0.37 22.93 -0.58
C ASP A 320 0.22 23.17 -1.97
N GLU A 321 1.54 23.04 -2.13
CA GLU A 321 2.24 23.27 -3.41
C GLU A 321 1.99 22.15 -4.42
N TYR A 322 1.81 20.92 -3.96
CA TYR A 322 1.70 19.76 -4.83
C TYR A 322 0.39 18.98 -4.63
N PHE A 323 0.17 18.41 -3.45
CA PHE A 323 -0.90 17.42 -3.31
C PHE A 323 -2.29 18.00 -3.45
N ARG A 324 -2.60 19.12 -2.78
CA ARG A 324 -3.96 19.66 -2.68
C ARG A 324 -4.52 20.01 -4.05
N SER A 325 -3.78 20.78 -4.85
CA SER A 325 -4.20 21.14 -6.21
C SER A 325 -4.34 19.91 -7.10
N ASN A 326 -3.36 19.00 -7.12
CA ASN A 326 -3.43 17.79 -7.94
C ASN A 326 -4.61 16.88 -7.54
N LEU A 327 -4.83 16.67 -6.24
CA LEU A 327 -5.94 15.88 -5.72
C LEU A 327 -7.29 16.52 -6.09
N GLN A 328 -7.46 17.81 -5.85
CA GLN A 328 -8.71 18.53 -6.16
C GLN A 328 -9.00 18.55 -7.65
N ASN A 329 -7.99 18.77 -8.51
CA ASN A 329 -8.14 18.70 -9.96
C ASN A 329 -8.56 17.31 -10.46
N ASN A 330 -8.24 16.26 -9.70
CA ASN A 330 -8.67 14.89 -9.97
C ASN A 330 -9.98 14.50 -9.24
N GLY A 331 -10.71 15.49 -8.71
CA GLY A 331 -12.03 15.31 -8.08
C GLY A 331 -11.99 14.74 -6.65
N TYR A 332 -10.86 14.87 -5.95
CA TYR A 332 -10.75 14.52 -4.54
C TYR A 332 -11.11 15.70 -3.64
N GLU A 333 -11.82 15.39 -2.57
CA GLU A 333 -11.98 16.26 -1.41
C GLU A 333 -10.80 16.01 -0.45
N VAL A 334 -10.14 17.09 -0.06
CA VAL A 334 -8.99 17.06 0.86
C VAL A 334 -9.38 17.82 2.12
N THR A 335 -9.25 17.18 3.27
CA THR A 335 -9.55 17.78 4.58
C THR A 335 -8.32 17.67 5.48
N ASP A 336 -7.91 18.80 6.04
CA ASP A 336 -6.82 18.87 7.02
C ASP A 336 -7.31 18.30 8.36
N LEU A 337 -6.57 17.36 8.93
CA LEU A 337 -6.90 16.80 10.23
C LEU A 337 -6.06 17.50 11.32
N PRO A 338 -6.67 17.87 12.46
CA PRO A 338 -5.95 18.59 13.51
C PRO A 338 -4.90 17.73 14.24
N GLN A 339 -4.93 16.42 14.04
CA GLN A 339 -4.01 15.47 14.64
C GLN A 339 -2.76 15.28 13.78
N GLN A 340 -1.63 15.10 14.45
CA GLN A 340 -0.37 14.70 13.82
C GLN A 340 -0.06 13.23 14.17
N TYR A 341 0.68 12.54 13.31
CA TYR A 341 1.11 11.17 13.57
C TYR A 341 2.57 10.96 13.17
N GLY A 342 3.39 10.54 14.13
CA GLY A 342 4.84 10.37 13.91
C GLY A 342 5.58 11.66 13.56
N GLY A 343 5.06 12.82 13.99
CA GLY A 343 5.63 14.14 13.70
C GLY A 343 5.22 14.73 12.35
N GLY A 344 4.35 14.04 11.60
CA GLY A 344 3.80 14.54 10.33
C GLY A 344 2.35 15.00 10.43
N SER A 345 1.95 15.88 9.51
CA SER A 345 0.56 16.34 9.36
C SER A 345 -0.28 15.28 8.64
N LEU A 346 -1.52 15.10 9.11
CA LEU A 346 -2.47 14.17 8.53
C LEU A 346 -3.54 14.88 7.70
N TYR A 347 -3.88 14.25 6.58
CA TYR A 347 -4.88 14.73 5.64
C TYR A 347 -5.82 13.59 5.28
N GLN A 348 -7.11 13.86 5.32
CA GLN A 348 -8.12 12.95 4.78
C GLN A 348 -8.35 13.29 3.31
N VAL A 349 -8.34 12.26 2.46
CA VAL A 349 -8.54 12.37 1.02
C VAL A 349 -9.70 11.47 0.61
N LYS A 350 -10.72 12.04 -0.04
CA LYS A 350 -11.98 11.34 -0.33
C LYS A 350 -12.42 11.56 -1.77
N LYS A 351 -12.92 10.50 -2.42
CA LYS A 351 -13.56 10.57 -3.75
C LYS A 351 -14.66 9.52 -3.83
N GLY A 352 -15.91 9.98 -3.89
CA GLY A 352 -17.08 9.10 -3.79
C GLY A 352 -17.11 8.35 -2.45
N SER A 353 -17.08 7.02 -2.50
CA SER A 353 -17.03 6.13 -1.32
C SER A 353 -15.61 5.80 -0.86
N VAL A 354 -14.58 6.17 -1.61
CA VAL A 354 -13.18 5.89 -1.26
C VAL A 354 -12.69 6.97 -0.32
N THR A 355 -12.13 6.55 0.82
CA THR A 355 -11.45 7.41 1.79
C THR A 355 -10.07 6.83 2.07
N LEU A 356 -9.05 7.70 2.04
CA LEU A 356 -7.68 7.39 2.42
C LEU A 356 -7.11 8.54 3.25
N TYR A 357 -5.99 8.29 3.92
CA TYR A 357 -5.32 9.32 4.72
C TYR A 357 -3.88 9.45 4.27
N LEU A 358 -3.43 10.67 4.01
CA LEU A 358 -2.03 10.97 3.74
C LEU A 358 -1.40 11.52 5.01
N ASN A 359 -0.23 11.00 5.35
CA ASN A 359 0.60 11.54 6.42
C ASN A 359 1.92 12.02 5.83
N LEU A 360 2.22 13.31 5.95
CA LEU A 360 3.46 13.91 5.45
C LEU A 360 4.44 14.03 6.62
N VAL A 361 5.34 13.05 6.72
CA VAL A 361 6.26 12.92 7.86
C VAL A 361 7.63 13.42 7.45
N PRO A 362 8.20 14.44 8.11
CA PRO A 362 9.57 14.85 7.80
C PRO A 362 10.55 13.72 8.16
N THR A 363 11.61 13.55 7.37
CA THR A 363 12.71 12.66 7.74
C THR A 363 13.40 13.17 9.00
N LYS A 364 14.13 12.29 9.72
CA LYS A 364 14.82 12.63 10.97
C LYS A 364 15.82 13.80 10.84
N ASP A 365 16.34 14.03 9.63
CA ASP A 365 17.24 15.14 9.29
C ASP A 365 16.50 16.39 8.77
N GLY A 366 15.18 16.31 8.59
CA GLY A 366 14.32 17.38 8.07
C GLY A 366 14.53 17.72 6.60
N ALA A 367 15.39 16.97 5.88
CA ALA A 367 15.76 17.29 4.51
C ALA A 367 14.71 16.84 3.48
N ASN A 368 13.96 15.79 3.80
CA ASN A 368 13.01 15.15 2.89
C ASN A 368 11.67 14.88 3.60
N THR A 369 10.70 14.42 2.83
CA THR A 369 9.38 14.04 3.33
C THR A 369 9.07 12.59 3.01
N LEU A 370 8.63 11.86 4.01
CA LEU A 370 8.05 10.53 3.90
C LEU A 370 6.53 10.68 3.74
N VAL A 371 6.03 10.36 2.56
CA VAL A 371 4.61 10.35 2.24
C VAL A 371 4.07 8.96 2.58
N VAL A 372 3.28 8.87 3.64
CA VAL A 372 2.65 7.62 4.08
C VAL A 372 1.16 7.66 3.72
N ALA A 373 0.73 6.72 2.88
CA ALA A 373 -0.67 6.56 2.55
C ALA A 373 -1.30 5.47 3.45
N TRP A 374 -2.39 5.81 4.15
CA TRP A 374 -3.12 4.92 5.04
C TRP A 374 -4.52 4.60 4.51
N LYS A 375 -4.96 3.37 4.76
CA LYS A 375 -6.33 2.90 4.51
C LYS A 375 -7.30 3.42 5.57
N ASN A 376 -6.87 3.43 6.82
CA ASN A 376 -7.64 3.87 7.98
C ASN A 376 -6.91 5.02 8.66
N LEU A 377 -7.64 5.83 9.44
CA LEU A 377 -7.01 6.87 10.25
C LEU A 377 -6.02 6.20 11.22
N PRO A 378 -4.73 6.56 11.21
CA PRO A 378 -3.76 6.00 12.16
C PRO A 378 -4.12 6.43 13.58
N VAL A 379 -3.90 5.51 14.54
CA VAL A 379 -4.29 5.64 15.96
C VAL A 379 -3.07 5.61 16.86
#